data_AF-A0A949WXC4-F1
#
_entry.id   AF-A0A949WXC4-F1
#
_cell.length_a   1.000
_cell.length_b   1.000
_cell.length_c   1.000
_cell.angle_alpha   90.00
_cell.angle_beta   90.00
_cell.angle_gamma   90.00
#
_symmetry.space_group_name_H-M   'P 1'
#
loop_
_entity.id
_entity.type
_entity.pdbx_description
1 polymer ?
#
loop_
_entity_poly.entity_id
_entity_poly.type
_entity_poly.pdbx_seq_one_letter_code
_entity_poly.pdbx_strand_id
1 'polypeptide(L)' 'MAVKITDAGDRVMIKGDSREEVEYALEAHIRKGAKRITRPTAVGLRWLAACTVVRPRAGDRGARRRGS' A
#
# COMPACT_ATOMS: atom_id res chain seq x y z
N MET A 1 17.82 5.13 2.81
CA MET A 1 17.08 5.67 3.97
C MET A 1 15.76 4.90 4.09
N ALA A 2 14.97 5.05 5.16
CA ALA A 2 13.76 4.23 5.34
C ALA A 2 12.53 4.92 4.73
N VAL A 3 11.84 4.25 3.80
CA VAL A 3 10.53 4.71 3.31
C VAL A 3 9.50 4.64 4.42
N LYS A 4 8.73 5.72 4.60
CA LYS A 4 7.65 5.78 5.58
C LYS A 4 6.34 5.43 4.90
N ILE A 5 5.73 4.33 5.35
CA ILE A 5 4.44 3.85 4.87
C ILE A 5 3.39 4.23 5.90
N THR A 6 2.35 4.94 5.47
CA THR A 6 1.24 5.39 6.32
C THR A 6 -0.06 4.82 5.78
N ASP A 7 -0.80 4.12 6.62
CA ASP A 7 -2.15 3.68 6.31
C ASP A 7 -3.14 4.85 6.49
N ALA A 8 -3.99 5.05 5.51
CA ALA A 8 -5.04 6.07 5.45
C ALA A 8 -6.39 5.41 5.12
N GLY A 9 -6.71 4.33 5.82
CA GLY A 9 -7.98 3.61 5.73
C GLY A 9 -8.02 2.64 4.54
N ASP A 10 -8.50 3.11 3.39
CA ASP A 10 -8.54 2.32 2.14
C ASP A 10 -7.33 2.55 1.24
N ARG A 11 -6.42 3.42 1.69
CA ARG A 11 -5.26 3.88 0.93
C ARG A 11 -4.00 3.76 1.77
N VAL A 12 -2.91 3.47 1.10
CA VAL A 12 -1.56 3.47 1.66
C VAL A 12 -0.79 4.59 1.00
N MET A 13 -0.24 5.50 1.81
CA MET A 13 0.69 6.53 1.36
C MET A 13 2.11 6.08 1.64
N ILE A 14 2.96 6.21 0.64
CA ILE A 14 4.38 5.89 0.70
C ILE A 14 5.14 7.20 0.54
N LYS A 15 6.04 7.49 1.48
CA LYS A 15 6.88 8.69 1.47
C LYS A 15 8.35 8.30 1.60
N GLY A 16 9.22 8.94 0.86
CA GLY A 16 10.66 8.71 0.91
C GLY A 16 11.44 9.93 0.45
N ASP A 17 12.76 9.88 0.57
CA ASP A 17 13.63 10.99 0.16
C ASP A 17 14.03 10.87 -1.33
N SER A 18 13.92 9.67 -1.91
CA SER A 18 14.23 9.39 -3.31
C SER A 18 13.04 8.83 -4.09
N ARG A 19 13.00 9.13 -5.40
CA ARG A 19 11.99 8.58 -6.30
C ARG A 19 12.07 7.07 -6.39
N GLU A 20 13.27 6.50 -6.55
CA GLU A 20 13.43 5.06 -6.75
C GLU A 20 12.96 4.26 -5.53
N GLU A 21 13.24 4.75 -4.32
CA GLU A 21 12.81 4.10 -3.08
C GLU A 21 11.27 4.06 -2.98
N VAL A 22 10.60 5.16 -3.29
CA VAL A 22 9.13 5.26 -3.29
C VAL A 22 8.52 4.39 -4.39
N GLU A 23 9.13 4.37 -5.58
CA GLU A 23 8.68 3.55 -6.70
C GLU A 23 8.82 2.05 -6.41
N TYR A 24 9.96 1.63 -5.82
CA TYR A 24 10.19 0.25 -5.42
C TYR A 24 9.16 -0.23 -4.39
N ALA A 25 8.89 0.59 -3.36
CA ALA A 25 7.89 0.27 -2.34
C ALA A 25 6.46 0.24 -2.91
N LEU A 26 6.14 1.14 -3.84
CA LEU A 26 4.85 1.19 -4.53
C LEU A 26 4.63 -0.08 -5.37
N GLU A 27 5.63 -0.49 -6.15
CA GLU A 27 5.58 -1.71 -6.96
C GLU A 27 5.43 -2.97 -6.09
N ALA A 28 6.08 -3.01 -4.92
CA ALA A 28 5.90 -4.10 -3.97
C ALA A 28 4.45 -4.23 -3.47
N HIS A 29 3.71 -3.13 -3.35
CA HIS A 29 2.28 -3.15 -3.02
C HIS A 29 1.42 -3.54 -4.21
N ILE A 30 1.74 -3.03 -5.41
CA ILE A 30 1.01 -3.38 -6.65
C ILE A 30 1.10 -4.88 -6.94
N ARG A 31 2.29 -5.48 -6.77
CA ARG A 31 2.49 -6.94 -6.92
C ARG A 31 1.66 -7.77 -5.95
N LYS A 32 1.31 -7.23 -4.78
CA LYS A 32 0.42 -7.87 -3.81
C LYS A 32 -1.06 -7.72 -4.15
N GLY A 33 -1.40 -6.98 -5.22
CA GLY A 33 -2.77 -6.71 -5.67
C GLY A 33 -3.27 -5.30 -5.35
N ALA A 34 -2.40 -4.39 -4.88
CA ALA A 34 -2.80 -3.00 -4.67
C ALA A 34 -2.99 -2.30 -6.01
N LYS A 35 -3.95 -1.38 -6.08
CA LYS A 35 -4.09 -0.50 -7.24
C LYS A 35 -3.34 0.80 -6.97
N ARG A 36 -2.51 1.21 -7.93
CA ARG A 36 -1.85 2.52 -7.88
C ARG A 36 -2.90 3.63 -7.99
N ILE A 37 -2.89 4.54 -7.03
CA ILE A 37 -3.74 5.75 -7.02
C ILE A 37 -2.95 6.92 -7.59
N THR A 38 -1.71 7.10 -7.11
CA THR A 38 -0.83 8.20 -7.52
C THR A 38 0.58 7.67 -7.79
N ARG A 39 1.17 8.09 -8.91
CA ARG A 39 2.59 7.81 -9.23
C ARG A 39 3.51 8.58 -8.28
N PRO A 40 4.79 8.16 -8.12
CA PRO A 40 5.77 8.93 -7.36
C PRO A 40 5.81 10.37 -7.85
N THR A 41 5.51 11.31 -6.96
CA THR A 41 5.52 12.74 -7.22
C THR A 41 6.32 13.46 -6.14
N ALA A 42 7.05 14.49 -6.53
CA ALA A 42 7.84 15.29 -5.61
C ALA A 42 6.92 16.30 -4.88
N VAL A 43 6.97 16.27 -3.55
CA VAL A 43 6.25 17.18 -2.65
C VAL A 43 7.27 17.81 -1.72
N GLY A 44 7.73 19.02 -2.06
CA GLY A 44 8.83 19.69 -1.37
C GLY A 44 10.14 18.90 -1.53
N LEU A 45 10.78 18.56 -0.41
CA LEU A 45 12.04 17.80 -0.38
C LEU A 45 11.84 16.28 -0.37
N ARG A 46 10.60 15.78 -0.54
CA ARG A 46 10.28 14.36 -0.41
C ARG A 46 9.48 13.85 -1.60
N TRP A 47 9.56 12.56 -1.84
CA TRP A 47 8.77 11.83 -2.80
C TRP A 47 7.57 11.17 -2.14
N LEU A 48 6.45 11.14 -2.85
CA LEU A 48 5.17 10.66 -2.37
C LEU A 48 4.48 9.81 -3.43
N ALA A 49 3.95 8.66 -3.03
CA ALA A 49 3.07 7.84 -3.84
C ALA A 49 1.90 7.32 -3.02
N ALA A 50 0.84 6.88 -3.70
CA ALA A 50 -0.33 6.30 -3.04
C ALA A 50 -0.84 5.07 -3.81
N CYS A 51 -1.24 4.04 -3.08
CA CYS A 51 -1.93 2.86 -3.61
C CYS A 51 -3.09 2.45 -2.70
N THR A 52 -3.98 1.59 -3.17
CA THR A 52 -5.05 1.02 -2.31
C THR A 52 -4.48 0.00 -1.34
N VAL A 53 -5.15 -0.21 -0.21
CA VAL A 53 -4.85 -1.36 0.65
C VAL A 53 -5.33 -2.64 -0.04
N VAL A 54 -4.52 -3.69 -0.01
CA VAL A 54 -4.97 -5.04 -0.38
C VAL A 54 -5.74 -5.59 0.79
N ARG A 55 -7.05 -5.34 0.84
CA ARG A 55 -7.91 -6.07 1.77
C ARG A 55 -8.10 -7.48 1.18
N PRO A 56 -7.81 -8.56 1.92
CA PRO A 56 -8.38 -9.84 1.56
C PRO A 56 -9.89 -9.64 1.50
N ARG A 57 -10.53 -10.11 0.42
CA ARG A 57 -12.00 -10.09 0.29
C ARG A 57 -12.59 -10.51 1.62
N ALA A 58 -13.38 -9.64 2.23
CA ALA A 58 -14.17 -9.97 3.41
C ALA A 58 -15.24 -11.00 3.01
N GLY A 59 -14.80 -12.25 2.88
CA GLY A 59 -15.58 -13.43 2.51
C GLY A 59 -15.03 -14.72 3.13
N ASP A 60 -13.90 -14.66 3.84
CA ASP A 60 -13.29 -15.80 4.55
C ASP A 60 -13.48 -15.72 6.08
N ARG A 61 -14.60 -15.13 6.52
CA ARG A 61 -15.03 -15.19 7.93
C ARG A 61 -16.37 -15.92 7.99
N GLY A 62 -16.34 -17.25 8.02
CA GLY A 62 -17.56 -18.02 8.25
C GLY A 62 -17.56 -19.50 7.91
N ALA A 63 -16.53 -20.28 8.26
CA ALA A 63 -16.64 -21.74 8.20
C ALA A 63 -15.90 -22.45 9.35
N ARG A 64 -16.01 -21.96 10.58
CA ARG A 64 -15.87 -22.85 11.75
C ARG A 64 -17.25 -23.36 12.14
N ARG A 65 -17.79 -24.30 11.35
CA ARG A 65 -18.85 -25.18 11.86
C ARG A 65 -18.20 -26.12 12.88
N ARG A 66 -18.51 -25.92 14.15
CA ARG A 66 -18.48 -27.01 15.14
C ARG A 66 -19.58 -27.99 14.72
N GLY A 67 -19.20 -29.21 14.38
CA GLY A 67 -20.03 -30.40 14.50
C GLY A 67 -19.12 -31.44 15.15
N SER A 68 -19.30 -31.81 16.41
CA SER A 68 -20.41 -32.53 17.07
C SER A 68 -19.96 -33.97 17.31
#